data_AF-A0A543PXU6-F1
#
_entry.id   AF-A0A543PXU6-F1
#
_cell.length_a   1.000
_cell.length_b   1.000
_cell.length_c   1.000
_cell.angle_alpha   90.00
_cell.angle_beta   90.00
_cell.angle_gamma   90.00
#
_symmetry.space_group_name_H-M   'P 1'
#
loop_
_entity.id
_entity.type
_entity.pdbx_description
1 polymer ?
#
loop_
_entity_poly.entity_id
_entity_poly.type
_entity_poly.pdbx_seq_one_letter_code
_entity_poly.pdbx_strand_id
1 'polypeptide(L)'
;MSDLEHLIEEALRPTGPAPPPPTPDLFARVMDSVADDRARRRHRRRVAALWVAGMAAATILVLTLTPQSNGDLLMPWWILELATTLALVAIAVWLGPFIKRFGRAYAADVFHDNPSTGKSYMVLTDIVYYLIFTAYICFTVSFAPEEGWENLFTGLVTPQQLEAEVVRLGGILLIIGVLHGLNIVLMPVLGRLFSLNRRVDRH
;
A
#
# COMPACT_ATOMS: atom_id res chain seq x y z
N MET A 1 33.05 11.47 -10.59
CA MET A 1 32.70 10.95 -11.92
C MET A 1 31.96 9.66 -11.70
N SER A 2 30.73 9.56 -12.19
CA SER A 2 29.87 8.39 -11.97
C SER A 2 30.34 7.23 -12.85
N ASP A 3 30.22 5.97 -12.40
CA ASP A 3 30.59 4.78 -13.19
C ASP A 3 29.97 4.77 -14.61
N LEU A 4 28.84 5.47 -14.77
CA LEU A 4 28.15 5.68 -16.04
C LEU A 4 28.95 6.55 -17.02
N GLU A 5 29.62 7.61 -16.54
CA GLU A 5 30.47 8.45 -17.39
C GLU A 5 31.67 7.66 -17.91
N HIS A 6 32.28 6.83 -17.07
CA HIS A 6 33.46 6.05 -17.45
C HIS A 6 33.11 4.95 -18.46
N LEU A 7 31.93 4.34 -18.35
CA LEU A 7 31.41 3.35 -19.31
C LEU A 7 31.03 4.00 -20.65
N ILE A 8 30.49 5.21 -20.64
CA ILE A 8 30.16 5.97 -21.86
C ILE A 8 31.44 6.42 -22.57
N GLU A 9 32.43 6.90 -21.83
CA GLU A 9 33.71 7.34 -22.37
C GLU A 9 34.50 6.17 -23.00
N GLU A 10 34.50 5.01 -22.34
CA GLU A 10 35.17 3.81 -22.86
C GLU A 10 34.42 3.22 -24.07
N ALA A 11 33.09 3.30 -24.11
CA ALA A 11 32.29 2.88 -25.27
C ALA A 11 32.40 3.83 -26.47
N LEU A 12 32.74 5.11 -26.25
CA LEU A 12 32.92 6.13 -27.28
C LEU A 12 34.38 6.25 -27.76
N ARG A 13 35.34 5.56 -27.13
CA ARG A 13 36.73 5.53 -27.59
C ARG A 13 36.84 4.78 -28.92
N PRO A 14 37.27 5.43 -30.02
CA PRO A 14 37.34 4.80 -31.32
C PRO A 14 38.51 3.80 -31.35
N THR A 15 38.20 2.52 -31.26
CA THR A 15 39.14 1.43 -31.55
C THR A 15 39.09 1.13 -33.06
N GLY A 16 39.97 1.79 -33.83
CA GLY A 16 40.23 1.48 -35.25
C GLY A 16 39.34 2.22 -36.27
N PRO A 17 39.64 2.08 -37.58
CA PRO A 17 39.16 2.96 -38.65
C PRO A 17 37.70 2.70 -39.11
N ALA A 18 36.94 1.86 -38.42
CA ALA A 18 35.52 1.73 -38.65
C ALA A 18 34.81 1.36 -37.33
N PRO A 19 33.74 2.06 -36.94
CA PRO A 19 32.96 1.67 -35.77
C PRO A 19 32.41 0.26 -35.98
N PRO A 20 32.50 -0.63 -34.98
CA PRO A 20 31.84 -1.93 -35.06
C PRO A 20 30.35 -1.72 -35.34
N PRO A 21 29.72 -2.51 -36.23
CA PRO A 21 28.29 -2.35 -36.50
C PRO A 21 27.54 -2.48 -35.17
N PRO A 22 26.63 -1.54 -34.85
CA PRO A 22 25.91 -1.57 -33.59
C PRO A 22 25.26 -2.93 -33.43
N THR A 23 25.55 -3.62 -32.32
CA THR A 23 24.96 -4.93 -32.05
C THR A 23 23.43 -4.77 -32.06
N PRO A 24 22.72 -5.39 -33.02
CA PRO A 24 21.29 -5.15 -33.24
C PRO A 24 20.44 -5.49 -32.00
N ASP A 25 21.00 -6.31 -31.11
CA ASP A 25 20.39 -6.75 -29.86
C ASP A 25 20.36 -5.66 -28.77
N LEU A 26 21.33 -4.74 -28.71
CA LEU A 26 21.32 -3.67 -27.70
C LEU A 26 20.19 -2.66 -27.94
N PHE A 27 19.98 -2.30 -29.21
CA PHE A 27 18.91 -1.38 -29.58
C PHE A 27 17.53 -2.03 -29.39
N ALA A 28 17.39 -3.32 -29.72
CA ALA A 28 16.18 -4.09 -29.45
C ALA A 28 15.88 -4.17 -27.94
N ARG A 29 16.88 -4.47 -27.12
CA ARG A 29 16.74 -4.57 -25.66
C ARG A 29 16.41 -3.23 -24.99
N VAL A 30 16.99 -2.14 -25.47
CA VAL A 30 16.64 -0.78 -25.02
C VAL A 30 15.21 -0.43 -25.43
N MET A 31 14.82 -0.72 -26.67
CA MET A 31 13.45 -0.50 -27.14
C MET A 31 12.41 -1.31 -26.36
N ASP A 32 12.71 -2.57 -26.06
CA ASP A 32 11.87 -3.43 -25.21
C ASP A 32 11.78 -2.87 -23.79
N SER A 33 12.90 -2.43 -23.20
CA SER A 33 12.88 -1.80 -21.87
C SER A 33 12.03 -0.53 -21.82
N VAL A 34 12.06 0.29 -22.89
CA VAL A 34 11.27 1.53 -23.00
C VAL A 34 9.80 1.22 -23.21
N ALA A 35 9.47 0.18 -23.98
CA ALA A 35 8.11 -0.30 -24.18
C ALA A 35 7.51 -0.83 -22.87
N ASP A 36 8.27 -1.63 -22.13
CA ASP A 36 7.93 -2.12 -20.80
C ASP A 36 7.70 -1.00 -19.79
N ASP A 37 8.57 0.00 -19.78
CA ASP A 37 8.48 1.11 -18.84
C ASP A 37 7.25 2.01 -19.14
N ARG A 38 6.91 2.17 -20.43
CA ARG A 38 5.65 2.81 -20.86
C ARG A 38 4.42 1.99 -20.45
N ALA A 39 4.47 0.67 -20.58
CA ALA A 39 3.37 -0.21 -20.17
C ALA A 39 3.10 -0.13 -18.67
N ARG A 40 4.15 -0.16 -17.84
CA ARG A 40 4.05 0.00 -16.37
C ARG A 40 3.48 1.37 -15.97
N ARG A 41 3.90 2.45 -16.64
CA ARG A 41 3.36 3.81 -16.40
C ARG A 41 1.89 3.91 -16.80
N ARG A 42 1.49 3.32 -17.93
CA ARG A 42 0.08 3.27 -18.36
C ARG A 42 -0.77 2.48 -17.38
N HIS A 43 -0.29 1.34 -16.90
CA HIS A 43 -1.01 0.54 -15.92
C HIS A 43 -1.20 1.30 -14.60
N ARG A 44 -0.15 1.92 -14.06
CA ARG A 44 -0.26 2.75 -12.84
C ARG A 44 -1.20 3.94 -13.03
N ARG A 45 -1.15 4.62 -14.18
CA ARG A 45 -2.07 5.72 -14.50
C ARG A 45 -3.51 5.23 -14.63
N ARG A 46 -3.75 4.06 -15.22
CA ARG A 46 -5.09 3.45 -15.30
C ARG A 46 -5.63 3.08 -13.93
N VAL A 47 -4.80 2.48 -13.07
CA VAL A 47 -5.20 2.15 -11.69
C VAL A 47 -5.52 3.44 -10.92
N ALA A 48 -4.66 4.46 -10.99
CA ALA A 48 -4.93 5.75 -10.37
C ALA A 48 -6.19 6.42 -10.92
N ALA A 49 -6.40 6.38 -12.24
CA ALA A 49 -7.59 6.91 -12.89
C ALA A 49 -8.86 6.15 -12.50
N LEU A 50 -8.79 4.83 -12.35
CA LEU A 50 -9.89 4.01 -11.84
C LEU A 50 -10.24 4.35 -10.39
N TRP A 51 -9.25 4.59 -9.54
CA TRP A 51 -9.47 5.07 -8.18
C TRP A 51 -10.13 6.45 -8.16
N VAL A 52 -9.63 7.39 -8.95
CA VAL A 52 -10.21 8.74 -9.05
C VAL A 52 -11.63 8.67 -9.62
N ALA A 53 -11.86 7.87 -10.66
CA ALA A 53 -13.19 7.69 -11.24
C ALA A 53 -14.15 7.01 -10.27
N GLY A 54 -13.70 6.00 -9.52
CA GLY A 54 -14.49 5.33 -8.50
C GLY A 54 -14.85 6.27 -7.35
N MET A 55 -13.89 7.08 -6.89
CA MET A 55 -14.12 8.07 -5.83
C MET A 55 -15.06 9.17 -6.30
N ALA A 56 -14.86 9.70 -7.51
CA ALA A 56 -15.76 10.69 -8.10
C ALA A 56 -17.17 10.13 -8.32
N ALA A 57 -17.30 8.88 -8.81
CA ALA A 57 -18.59 8.23 -8.97
C ALA A 57 -19.30 8.03 -7.63
N ALA A 58 -18.58 7.64 -6.59
CA ALA A 58 -19.14 7.52 -5.24
C ALA A 58 -19.57 8.89 -4.68
N THR A 59 -18.77 9.94 -4.87
CA THR A 59 -19.13 11.31 -4.48
C THR A 59 -20.37 11.80 -5.22
N ILE A 60 -20.44 11.60 -6.55
CA ILE A 60 -21.60 11.97 -7.35
C ILE A 60 -22.83 11.19 -6.88
N LEU A 61 -22.70 9.88 -6.67
CA LEU A 61 -23.78 9.04 -6.19
C LEU A 61 -24.33 9.55 -4.85
N VAL A 62 -23.43 9.87 -3.90
CA VAL A 62 -23.78 10.48 -2.61
C VAL A 62 -24.54 11.79 -2.79
N LEU A 63 -24.02 12.72 -3.60
CA LEU A 63 -24.66 14.03 -3.81
C LEU A 63 -26.01 13.91 -4.52
N THR A 64 -26.16 12.94 -5.43
CA THR A 64 -27.41 12.75 -6.19
C THR A 64 -28.50 12.02 -5.41
N LEU A 65 -28.12 11.13 -4.48
CA LEU A 65 -29.06 10.35 -3.68
C LEU A 65 -29.46 11.06 -2.37
N THR A 66 -28.78 12.15 -1.99
CA THR A 66 -29.13 12.91 -0.78
C THR A 66 -30.39 13.76 -1.05
N PRO A 67 -31.54 13.48 -0.41
CA PRO A 67 -32.74 14.29 -0.58
C PRO A 67 -32.53 15.68 0.02
N GLN A 68 -32.85 16.73 -0.74
CA GLN A 68 -32.76 18.12 -0.30
C GLN A 68 -34.14 18.63 0.11
N SER A 69 -34.22 19.33 1.24
CA SER A 69 -35.43 20.02 1.69
C SER A 69 -35.12 21.47 1.99
N ASN A 70 -35.81 22.40 1.31
CA ASN A 70 -35.70 23.86 1.52
C ASN A 70 -34.27 24.45 1.51
N GLY A 71 -33.37 23.90 0.70
CA GLY A 71 -31.99 24.40 0.58
C GLY A 71 -31.03 23.90 1.65
N ASP A 72 -31.51 23.15 2.64
CA ASP A 72 -30.66 22.38 3.55
C ASP A 72 -30.44 20.98 3.00
N LEU A 73 -29.17 20.54 3.02
CA LEU A 73 -28.83 19.14 2.86
C LEU A 73 -29.31 18.41 4.11
N LEU A 74 -30.47 17.76 4.02
CA LEU A 74 -30.78 16.66 4.92
C LEU A 74 -29.84 15.53 4.53
N MET A 75 -28.68 15.46 5.16
CA MET A 75 -27.71 14.41 4.92
C MET A 75 -27.95 13.29 5.94
N PRO A 76 -28.68 12.22 5.59
CA PRO A 76 -28.80 11.05 6.43
C PRO A 76 -27.43 10.62 6.95
N TRP A 77 -27.38 10.24 8.22
CA TRP A 77 -26.14 9.91 8.91
C TRP A 77 -25.32 8.83 8.16
N TRP A 78 -26.00 7.84 7.57
CA TRP A 78 -25.39 6.73 6.83
C TRP A 78 -24.61 7.19 5.60
N ILE A 79 -24.98 8.33 5.00
CA ILE A 79 -24.29 8.88 3.84
C ILE A 79 -22.90 9.39 4.25
N LEU A 80 -22.84 10.11 5.37
CA LEU A 80 -21.57 10.58 5.93
C LEU A 80 -20.70 9.40 6.33
N GLU A 81 -21.26 8.40 7.00
CA GLU A 81 -20.55 7.20 7.44
C GLU A 81 -19.98 6.39 6.27
N LEU A 82 -20.77 6.22 5.20
CA LEU A 82 -20.32 5.53 3.98
C LEU A 82 -19.21 6.33 3.28
N ALA A 83 -19.36 7.65 3.20
CA ALA A 83 -18.38 8.52 2.56
C ALA A 83 -17.04 8.56 3.33
N THR A 84 -17.08 8.69 4.66
CA THR A 84 -15.89 8.65 5.52
C THR A 84 -15.20 7.29 5.45
N THR A 85 -15.97 6.19 5.52
CA THR A 85 -15.42 4.83 5.41
C THR A 85 -14.75 4.61 4.06
N LEU A 86 -15.39 5.03 2.96
CA LEU A 86 -14.81 4.92 1.62
C LEU A 86 -13.53 5.75 1.49
N ALA A 87 -13.53 6.97 2.05
CA ALA A 87 -12.35 7.82 2.07
C ALA A 87 -11.20 7.18 2.86
N LEU A 88 -11.47 6.59 4.02
CA LEU A 88 -10.47 5.87 4.83
C LEU A 88 -9.90 4.67 4.06
N VAL A 89 -10.74 3.87 3.42
CA VAL A 89 -10.30 2.74 2.57
C VAL A 89 -9.45 3.24 1.41
N ALA A 90 -9.88 4.30 0.72
CA ALA A 90 -9.13 4.88 -0.39
C ALA A 90 -7.75 5.38 0.06
N ILE A 91 -7.67 6.07 1.21
CA ILE A 91 -6.42 6.52 1.81
C ILE A 91 -5.54 5.31 2.16
N ALA A 92 -6.09 4.28 2.80
CA ALA A 92 -5.34 3.08 3.16
C ALA A 92 -4.73 2.38 1.94
N VAL A 93 -5.51 2.21 0.86
CA VAL A 93 -5.01 1.58 -0.36
C VAL A 93 -4.01 2.47 -1.09
N TRP A 94 -4.23 3.78 -1.12
CA TRP A 94 -3.36 4.73 -1.79
C TRP A 94 -2.01 4.91 -1.10
N LEU A 95 -1.98 4.85 0.22
CA LEU A 95 -0.76 5.06 1.00
C LEU A 95 0.18 3.84 0.95
N GLY A 96 -0.33 2.62 0.75
CA GLY A 96 0.49 1.40 0.61
C GLY A 96 1.62 1.52 -0.44
N PRO A 97 1.33 1.91 -1.70
CA PRO A 97 2.36 2.17 -2.71
C PRO A 97 3.37 3.26 -2.32
N PHE A 98 2.93 4.29 -1.58
CA PHE A 98 3.80 5.37 -1.11
C PHE A 98 4.78 4.85 -0.07
N ILE A 99 4.30 4.11 0.94
CA ILE A 99 5.15 3.47 1.96
C ILE A 99 6.16 2.54 1.31
N LYS A 100 5.75 1.72 0.33
CA LYS A 100 6.66 0.84 -0.44
C LYS A 100 7.75 1.61 -1.18
N ARG A 101 7.46 2.82 -1.67
CA ARG A 101 8.44 3.65 -2.39
C ARG A 101 9.54 4.14 -1.44
N PHE A 102 9.19 4.65 -0.26
CA PHE A 102 10.19 5.09 0.72
C PHE A 102 10.91 3.91 1.37
N GLY A 103 10.16 2.87 1.72
CA GLY A 103 10.71 1.64 2.30
C GLY A 103 11.72 0.94 1.40
N ARG A 104 11.61 1.07 0.07
CA ARG A 104 12.57 0.47 -0.88
C ARG A 104 13.95 1.12 -0.81
N ALA A 105 14.01 2.44 -0.67
CA ALA A 105 15.29 3.14 -0.53
C ALA A 105 15.98 2.69 0.78
N TYR A 106 15.23 2.69 1.88
CA TYR A 106 15.72 2.24 3.18
C TYR A 106 16.14 0.76 3.18
N ALA A 107 15.35 -0.12 2.55
CA ALA A 107 15.67 -1.54 2.47
C ALA A 107 16.91 -1.81 1.61
N ALA A 108 17.16 -1.00 0.57
CA ALA A 108 18.38 -1.11 -0.23
C ALA A 108 19.62 -0.76 0.60
N ASP A 109 19.54 0.25 1.47
CA ASP A 109 20.66 0.62 2.35
C ASP A 109 20.93 -0.42 3.45
N VAL A 110 19.87 -0.88 4.13
CA VAL A 110 19.98 -1.82 5.26
C VAL A 110 20.29 -3.25 4.82
N PHE A 111 19.74 -3.69 3.69
CA PHE A 111 19.89 -5.06 3.18
C PHE A 111 20.73 -5.11 1.89
N HIS A 112 21.70 -4.19 1.73
CA HIS A 112 22.55 -4.13 0.53
C HIS A 112 23.25 -5.46 0.23
N ASP A 113 23.68 -6.20 1.27
CA ASP A 113 24.35 -7.50 1.14
C ASP A 113 23.40 -8.64 0.71
N ASN A 114 22.09 -8.51 0.95
CA ASN A 114 21.11 -9.52 0.57
C ASN A 114 19.77 -8.88 0.14
N PRO A 115 19.68 -8.41 -1.12
CA PRO A 115 18.51 -7.68 -1.61
C PRO A 115 17.22 -8.52 -1.64
N SER A 116 17.34 -9.85 -1.68
CA SER A 116 16.18 -10.75 -1.63
C SER A 116 15.45 -10.67 -0.28
N THR A 117 16.20 -10.57 0.82
CA THR A 117 15.66 -10.42 2.17
C THR A 117 14.98 -9.06 2.33
N GLY A 118 15.58 -7.98 1.81
CA GLY A 118 14.96 -6.66 1.80
C GLY A 118 13.62 -6.63 1.03
N LYS A 119 13.52 -7.36 -0.09
CA LYS A 119 12.26 -7.51 -0.83
C LYS A 119 11.19 -8.24 -0.02
N SER A 120 11.53 -9.37 0.62
CA SER A 120 10.59 -10.12 1.46
C SER A 120 10.16 -9.34 2.70
N TYR A 121 11.08 -8.61 3.32
CA TYR A 121 10.79 -7.73 4.46
C TYR A 121 9.74 -6.67 4.10
N MET A 122 9.88 -6.00 2.95
CA MET A 122 8.91 -5.01 2.47
C MET A 122 7.52 -5.59 2.20
N VAL A 123 7.42 -6.84 1.74
CA VAL A 123 6.12 -7.51 1.56
C VAL A 123 5.51 -7.86 2.91
N LEU A 124 6.34 -8.28 3.86
CA LEU A 124 5.90 -8.71 5.19
C LEU A 124 5.36 -7.54 6.02
N THR A 125 5.98 -6.36 5.91
CA THR A 125 5.53 -5.13 6.57
C THR A 125 4.26 -4.54 5.94
N ASP A 126 4.02 -4.80 4.66
CA ASP A 126 2.79 -4.40 3.97
C ASP A 126 1.55 -5.11 4.56
N ILE A 127 1.70 -6.38 4.94
CA ILE A 127 0.63 -7.14 5.61
C ILE A 127 0.29 -6.49 6.96
N VAL A 128 1.30 -6.13 7.77
CA VAL A 128 1.09 -5.41 9.04
C VAL A 128 0.30 -4.13 8.82
N TYR A 129 0.70 -3.36 7.81
CA TYR A 129 0.05 -2.09 7.46
C TYR A 129 -1.44 -2.27 7.19
N TYR A 130 -1.82 -3.21 6.31
CA TYR A 130 -3.22 -3.44 5.98
C TYR A 130 -4.02 -4.00 7.16
N LEU A 131 -3.43 -4.85 8.00
CA LEU A 131 -4.10 -5.37 9.20
C LEU A 131 -4.46 -4.25 10.18
N ILE A 132 -3.52 -3.35 10.47
CA ILE A 132 -3.75 -2.23 11.40
C ILE A 132 -4.76 -1.23 10.84
N PHE A 133 -4.66 -0.89 9.54
CA PHE A 133 -5.63 0.03 8.92
C PHE A 133 -7.03 -0.57 8.84
N THR A 134 -7.15 -1.87 8.53
CA THR A 134 -8.46 -2.55 8.51
C THR A 134 -9.05 -2.59 9.92
N ALA A 135 -8.24 -2.88 10.94
CA ALA A 135 -8.66 -2.84 12.33
C ALA A 135 -9.15 -1.46 12.75
N TYR A 136 -8.43 -0.40 12.37
CA TYR A 136 -8.84 0.98 12.61
C TYR A 136 -10.22 1.27 12.01
N ILE A 137 -10.44 0.90 10.74
CA ILE A 137 -11.74 1.08 10.07
C ILE A 137 -12.85 0.33 10.82
N CYS A 138 -12.60 -0.92 11.24
CA CYS A 138 -13.56 -1.69 12.03
C CYS A 138 -13.92 -1.02 13.36
N PHE A 139 -12.99 -0.35 14.03
CA PHE A 139 -13.27 0.36 15.29
C PHE A 139 -13.96 1.70 15.12
N THR A 140 -13.81 2.32 13.95
CA THR A 140 -14.42 3.63 13.68
C THR A 140 -15.78 3.53 13.02
N VAL A 141 -16.08 2.39 12.38
CA VAL A 141 -17.37 2.22 11.72
C VAL A 141 -18.47 2.18 12.78
N SER A 142 -19.51 2.98 12.57
CA SER A 142 -20.63 3.08 13.49
C SER A 142 -21.89 2.43 12.91
N PHE A 143 -22.69 1.80 13.77
CA PHE A 143 -23.93 1.13 13.42
C PHE A 143 -25.09 1.75 14.21
N ALA A 144 -25.47 2.98 13.88
CA ALA A 144 -26.64 3.61 14.49
C ALA A 144 -27.93 3.19 13.79
N PRO A 145 -28.98 2.78 14.54
CA PRO A 145 -30.31 2.59 13.95
C PRO A 145 -30.88 3.94 13.51
N GLU A 146 -31.33 4.03 12.26
CA GLU A 146 -32.04 5.21 11.75
C GLU A 146 -33.47 5.22 12.31
N GLU A 147 -33.90 6.35 12.89
CA GLU A 147 -35.29 6.54 13.35
C GLU A 147 -36.24 6.46 12.15
N GLY A 148 -36.87 5.29 11.95
CA GLY A 148 -37.75 4.99 10.83
C GLY A 148 -37.44 3.68 10.11
N TRP A 149 -36.23 3.12 10.31
CA TRP A 149 -35.96 1.72 9.95
C TRP A 149 -36.56 0.85 11.06
N GLU A 150 -37.87 0.56 10.97
CA GLU A 150 -38.40 -0.64 11.62
C GLU A 150 -37.49 -1.82 11.22
N ASN A 151 -37.18 -2.74 12.12
CA ASN A 151 -36.26 -3.89 11.94
C ASN A 151 -36.63 -4.82 10.75
N LEU A 152 -36.62 -4.30 9.52
CA LEU A 152 -37.06 -4.90 8.28
C LEU A 152 -36.02 -5.90 7.77
N PHE A 153 -34.78 -5.80 8.23
CA PHE A 153 -33.69 -6.71 7.90
C PHE A 153 -33.74 -8.05 8.66
N THR A 154 -34.90 -8.43 9.21
CA THR A 154 -35.15 -9.49 10.20
C THR A 154 -34.84 -9.01 11.62
N GLY A 155 -35.80 -9.07 12.53
CA GLY A 155 -35.60 -8.80 13.97
C GLY A 155 -34.67 -9.80 14.68
N LEU A 156 -33.74 -10.42 13.94
CA LEU A 156 -32.82 -11.46 14.36
C LEU A 156 -31.41 -10.92 14.64
N VAL A 157 -30.99 -9.80 14.04
CA VAL A 157 -29.67 -9.20 14.25
C VAL A 157 -29.81 -7.73 14.63
N THR A 158 -29.36 -7.36 15.83
CA THR A 158 -29.40 -5.97 16.28
C THR A 158 -28.14 -5.21 15.83
N PRO A 159 -28.22 -3.88 15.64
CA PRO A 159 -27.05 -3.05 15.33
C PRO A 159 -25.92 -3.22 16.36
N GLN A 160 -26.27 -3.40 17.63
CA GLN A 160 -25.31 -3.64 18.71
C GLN A 160 -24.60 -4.98 18.58
N GLN A 161 -25.29 -6.03 18.09
CA GLN A 161 -24.65 -7.32 17.81
C GLN A 161 -23.66 -7.20 16.65
N LEU A 162 -24.03 -6.48 15.58
CA LEU A 162 -23.15 -6.24 14.45
C LEU A 162 -21.91 -5.43 14.86
N GLU A 163 -22.09 -4.36 15.62
CA GLU A 163 -21.00 -3.55 16.17
C GLU A 163 -20.05 -4.40 17.02
N ALA A 164 -20.58 -5.23 17.93
CA ALA A 164 -19.77 -6.10 18.77
C ALA A 164 -18.91 -7.07 17.95
N GLU A 165 -19.46 -7.68 16.89
CA GLU A 165 -18.72 -8.61 16.05
C GLU A 165 -17.69 -7.88 15.16
N VAL A 166 -18.00 -6.70 14.64
CA VAL A 166 -17.05 -5.89 13.88
C VAL A 166 -15.90 -5.41 14.76
N VAL A 167 -16.17 -5.01 16.01
CA VAL A 167 -15.15 -4.67 17.00
C VAL A 167 -14.27 -5.89 17.31
N ARG A 168 -14.84 -7.09 17.46
CA ARG A 168 -14.06 -8.32 17.66
C ARG A 168 -13.14 -8.63 16.48
N LEU A 169 -13.65 -8.49 15.25
CA LEU A 169 -12.84 -8.64 14.04
C LEU A 169 -11.73 -7.59 13.98
N GLY A 170 -12.03 -6.32 14.29
CA GLY A 170 -11.02 -5.28 14.40
C GLY A 170 -9.95 -5.61 15.44
N GLY A 171 -10.36 -6.11 16.60
CA GLY A 171 -9.48 -6.56 17.69
C GLY A 171 -8.49 -7.64 17.26
N ILE A 172 -8.96 -8.72 16.63
CA ILE A 172 -8.07 -9.80 16.21
C ILE A 172 -7.12 -9.35 15.10
N LEU A 173 -7.59 -8.53 14.15
CA LEU A 173 -6.75 -7.96 13.10
C LEU A 173 -5.64 -7.07 13.69
N LEU A 174 -5.98 -6.24 14.68
CA LEU A 174 -5.00 -5.40 15.38
C LEU A 174 -3.96 -6.26 16.11
N ILE A 175 -4.39 -7.26 16.87
CA ILE A 175 -3.49 -8.16 17.61
C ILE A 175 -2.52 -8.83 16.65
N ILE A 176 -3.02 -9.42 15.55
CA ILE A 176 -2.17 -10.06 14.54
C ILE A 176 -1.21 -9.04 13.94
N GLY A 177 -1.69 -7.86 13.55
CA GLY A 177 -0.86 -6.80 12.96
C GLY A 177 0.28 -6.37 13.89
N VAL A 178 -0.03 -6.11 15.16
CA VAL A 178 0.95 -5.69 16.17
C VAL A 178 1.96 -6.80 16.46
N LEU A 179 1.51 -8.03 16.74
CA LEU A 179 2.40 -9.16 17.03
C LEU A 179 3.31 -9.46 15.84
N HIS A 180 2.76 -9.42 14.62
CA HIS A 180 3.51 -9.61 13.40
C HIS A 180 4.56 -8.50 13.19
N GLY A 181 4.16 -7.24 13.35
CA GLY A 181 5.08 -6.10 13.29
C GLY A 181 6.21 -6.18 14.31
N LEU A 182 5.89 -6.58 15.54
CA LEU A 182 6.86 -6.81 16.60
C LEU A 182 7.85 -7.91 16.22
N ASN A 183 7.37 -9.05 15.72
CA ASN A 183 8.22 -10.17 15.30
C ASN A 183 9.20 -9.77 14.19
N ILE A 184 8.75 -8.96 13.23
CA ILE A 184 9.59 -8.43 12.15
C ILE A 184 10.75 -7.60 12.70
N VAL A 185 10.53 -6.82 13.76
CA VAL A 185 11.55 -5.95 14.38
C VAL A 185 12.44 -6.73 15.36
N LEU A 186 11.88 -7.66 16.13
CA LEU A 186 12.60 -8.38 17.18
C LEU A 186 13.60 -9.40 16.64
N MET A 187 13.23 -10.16 15.61
CA MET A 187 14.10 -11.23 15.09
C MET A 187 15.50 -10.73 14.66
N PRO A 188 15.63 -9.63 13.90
CA PRO A 188 16.94 -9.06 13.56
C PRO A 188 17.73 -8.57 14.78
N VAL A 189 17.06 -7.96 15.76
CA VAL A 189 17.71 -7.42 16.96
C VAL A 189 18.28 -8.55 17.82
N LEU A 190 17.50 -9.59 18.07
CA LEU A 190 17.95 -10.77 18.80
C LEU A 190 19.11 -11.48 18.09
N GLY A 191 19.03 -11.61 16.76
CA GLY A 191 20.12 -12.18 15.96
C GLY A 191 21.43 -11.41 16.10
N ARG A 192 21.37 -10.06 16.09
CA ARG A 192 22.56 -9.22 16.32
C ARG A 192 23.10 -9.37 17.74
N LEU A 193 22.25 -9.34 18.76
CA LEU A 193 22.65 -9.50 20.16
C LEU A 193 23.37 -10.82 20.43
N PHE A 194 22.82 -11.95 19.96
CA PHE A 194 23.47 -13.26 20.12
C PHE A 194 24.77 -13.38 19.32
N SER A 195 24.87 -12.74 18.15
CA SER A 195 26.10 -12.74 17.35
C SER A 195 27.23 -11.94 18.01
N LEU A 196 26.90 -10.86 18.72
CA LEU A 196 27.85 -10.05 19.48
C LEU A 196 28.36 -10.83 20.70
N ASN A 197 27.47 -11.53 21.41
CA ASN A 197 27.86 -12.34 22.56
C ASN A 197 28.85 -13.46 22.19
N ARG A 198 28.63 -14.17 21.06
CA ARG A 198 29.57 -15.20 20.57
C ARG A 198 30.94 -14.68 20.15
N ARG A 199 31.10 -13.37 19.89
CA ARG A 199 32.41 -12.76 19.60
C ARG A 199 33.18 -12.41 20.87
N VAL A 200 32.46 -12.11 21.96
CA VAL A 200 33.07 -11.85 23.27
C VAL A 200 33.58 -13.15 23.90
N ASP A 201 32.86 -14.27 23.77
CA ASP A 201 33.29 -15.58 24.31
C ASP A 201 34.50 -16.22 23.58
N ARG A 202 34.99 -15.63 22.48
CA ARG A 202 36.12 -16.16 21.67
C ARG A 202 37.43 -15.40 21.84
N HIS A 203 37.46 -14.41 22.73
CA HIS A 203 38.66 -13.69 23.15
C HIS A 203 38.94 -13.97 24.62
#